data_AF-A0A537JPL1-F1
#
_entry.id   AF-A0A537JPL1-F1
#
_cell.length_a   1.000
_cell.length_b   1.000
_cell.length_c   1.000
_cell.angle_alpha   90.00
_cell.angle_beta   90.00
_cell.angle_gamma   90.00
#
_symmetry.space_group_name_H-M   'P 1'
#
loop_
_entity.id
_entity.type
_entity.pdbx_description
1 polymer ?
#
loop_
_entity_poly.entity_id
_entity_poly.type
_entity_poly.pdbx_seq_one_letter_code
_entity_poly.pdbx_strand_id
1 'polypeptide(L)'
;MKKHILLSLVFLIGLLSCEKDKTVVATYQPTGSNAFLRVMHVSPNFRNVQHYADSFNVYVGANKVNGALFTYNSSFPAAAINVNTYAAVPAGSQQIRLSLPGKSLVDSFTIMTLTKTLEGGKYYTFFITDSLSAQQDPTKIWVNDANFLSDDTTQYRIRFAHTILNDTAGKNVDVYSYRKAGNIFSNIARGAVTDFISLPAPTTLDTISIRRPGTGFELARISGVSIVKGRSYTILYKGSPGTVGALTGTGVTGSNVRARSVVVTNNK
;
A
#
# COMPACT_ATOMS: atom_id res chain seq x y z
N MET A 1 -4.33 84.43 9.13
CA MET A 1 -5.61 83.75 8.81
C MET A 1 -5.26 82.42 8.13
N LYS A 2 -5.45 81.26 8.80
CA LYS A 2 -6.55 80.26 8.53
C LYS A 2 -6.60 79.89 7.03
N LYS A 3 -6.43 78.67 6.50
CA LYS A 3 -6.75 77.26 6.89
C LYS A 3 -6.06 76.33 5.84
N HIS A 4 -5.34 75.27 6.22
CA HIS A 4 -5.68 73.83 6.23
C HIS A 4 -5.78 73.05 4.90
N ILE A 5 -5.22 71.84 4.96
CA ILE A 5 -5.50 70.59 4.21
C ILE A 5 -4.71 70.38 2.89
N LEU A 6 -3.64 69.58 2.97
CA LEU A 6 -3.19 68.75 1.85
C LEU A 6 -3.46 67.29 2.22
N LEU A 7 -4.45 66.74 1.54
CA LEU A 7 -5.10 65.45 1.77
C LEU A 7 -4.48 64.40 0.83
N SER A 8 -4.02 63.30 1.44
CA SER A 8 -4.10 61.92 0.93
C SER A 8 -3.63 61.62 -0.50
N LEU A 9 -2.37 61.23 -0.62
CA LEU A 9 -1.83 60.53 -1.78
C LEU A 9 -2.42 59.11 -1.85
N VAL A 10 -3.19 58.93 -2.91
CA VAL A 10 -3.86 57.73 -3.42
C VAL A 10 -3.08 56.42 -3.17
N PHE A 11 -3.57 55.67 -2.19
CA PHE A 11 -3.27 54.26 -1.95
C PHE A 11 -4.16 53.41 -2.88
N LEU A 12 -3.79 53.29 -4.15
CA LEU A 12 -4.53 52.47 -5.12
C LEU A 12 -3.57 51.77 -6.09
N ILE A 13 -2.81 50.82 -5.55
CA ILE A 13 -2.06 49.85 -6.36
C ILE A 13 -2.54 48.45 -5.98
N GLY A 14 -3.44 47.92 -6.82
CA GLY A 14 -3.35 46.54 -7.30
C GLY A 14 -3.50 45.42 -6.28
N LEU A 15 -4.66 45.31 -5.63
CA LEU A 15 -5.16 43.99 -5.22
C LEU A 15 -5.68 43.26 -6.47
N LEU A 16 -4.78 42.86 -7.36
CA LEU A 16 -5.05 41.76 -8.29
C LEU A 16 -5.05 40.47 -7.48
N SER A 17 -6.16 40.25 -6.78
CA SER A 17 -6.52 38.97 -6.21
C SER A 17 -6.62 37.97 -7.36
N CYS A 18 -5.63 37.11 -7.48
CA CYS A 18 -5.74 35.87 -8.22
C CYS A 18 -6.83 35.05 -7.51
N GLU A 19 -8.06 35.09 -8.02
CA GLU A 19 -9.08 34.14 -7.61
C GLU A 19 -8.55 32.75 -7.98
N LYS A 20 -8.04 32.07 -6.97
CA LYS A 20 -7.64 30.67 -7.11
C LYS A 20 -8.93 29.91 -7.33
N ASP A 21 -9.22 29.57 -8.59
CA ASP A 21 -10.28 28.65 -8.96
C ASP A 21 -10.18 27.44 -8.05
N LYS A 22 -11.11 27.36 -7.10
CA LYS A 22 -11.30 26.16 -6.29
C LYS A 22 -11.99 25.18 -7.21
N THR A 23 -11.21 24.53 -8.07
CA THR A 23 -11.65 23.32 -8.74
C THR A 23 -12.18 22.39 -7.65
N VAL A 24 -13.49 22.14 -7.69
CA VAL A 24 -14.11 21.16 -6.80
C VAL A 24 -13.51 19.81 -7.19
N VAL A 25 -12.55 19.33 -6.39
CA VAL A 25 -11.76 18.12 -6.69
C VAL A 25 -12.62 16.85 -6.60
N ALA A 26 -13.75 16.89 -5.89
CA ALA A 26 -14.80 15.88 -5.96
C ALA A 26 -16.07 16.35 -5.22
N THR A 27 -17.25 15.98 -5.73
CA THR A 27 -18.52 16.12 -5.02
C THR A 27 -18.54 15.18 -3.81
N TYR A 28 -19.00 15.66 -2.66
CA TYR A 28 -19.23 14.82 -1.48
C TYR A 28 -20.23 13.71 -1.83
N GLN A 29 -19.78 12.47 -1.78
CA GLN A 29 -20.61 11.28 -1.95
C GLN A 29 -20.75 10.60 -0.58
N PRO A 30 -21.98 10.28 -0.12
CA PRO A 30 -22.18 9.57 1.13
C PRO A 30 -21.40 8.24 1.12
N THR A 31 -20.79 7.88 2.25
CA THR A 31 -19.91 6.72 2.40
C THR A 31 -20.53 5.38 1.99
N GLY A 32 -21.87 5.30 1.90
CA GLY A 32 -22.60 4.12 1.43
C GLY A 32 -22.48 3.83 -0.07
N SER A 33 -22.14 4.81 -0.92
CA SER A 33 -22.00 4.60 -2.38
C SER A 33 -20.58 4.24 -2.83
N ASN A 34 -19.60 4.37 -1.93
CA ASN A 34 -18.19 4.15 -2.24
C ASN A 34 -17.64 2.95 -1.48
N ALA A 35 -16.72 2.24 -2.10
CA ALA A 35 -15.78 1.35 -1.44
C ALA A 35 -14.43 2.05 -1.27
N PHE A 36 -13.54 1.48 -0.46
CA PHE A 36 -12.22 2.06 -0.19
C PHE A 36 -11.13 1.12 -0.67
N LEU A 37 -10.29 1.57 -1.61
CA LEU A 37 -9.28 0.75 -2.27
C LEU A 37 -7.87 1.22 -1.94
N ARG A 38 -7.04 0.26 -1.55
CA ARG A 38 -5.58 0.36 -1.57
C ARG A 38 -5.02 -0.60 -2.60
N VAL A 39 -4.00 -0.18 -3.33
CA VAL A 39 -3.24 -1.02 -4.27
C VAL A 39 -1.79 -1.07 -3.83
N MET A 40 -1.16 -2.24 -3.88
CA MET A 40 0.24 -2.42 -3.50
C MET A 40 0.98 -3.25 -4.55
N HIS A 41 2.07 -2.69 -5.09
CA HIS A 41 2.93 -3.40 -6.04
C HIS A 41 3.99 -4.22 -5.32
N VAL A 42 3.80 -5.53 -5.27
CA VAL A 42 4.69 -6.46 -4.57
C VAL A 42 5.28 -7.55 -5.47
N SER A 43 5.05 -7.46 -6.78
CA SER A 43 5.59 -8.36 -7.81
C SER A 43 7.01 -7.96 -8.21
N PRO A 44 8.07 -8.61 -7.69
CA PRO A 44 9.43 -8.31 -8.12
C PRO A 44 9.69 -8.66 -9.58
N ASN A 45 9.02 -9.69 -10.12
CA ASN A 45 9.25 -10.22 -11.47
C ASN A 45 8.15 -9.80 -12.46
N PHE A 46 7.42 -8.72 -12.20
CA PHE A 46 6.28 -8.28 -13.01
C PHE A 46 6.57 -8.29 -14.51
N ARG A 47 7.73 -7.74 -14.92
CA ARG A 47 8.15 -7.73 -16.33
C ARG A 47 8.25 -9.13 -16.95
N ASN A 48 8.75 -10.09 -16.19
CA ASN A 48 8.95 -11.46 -16.68
C ASN A 48 7.61 -12.23 -16.72
N VAL A 49 6.72 -11.96 -15.76
CA VAL A 49 5.42 -12.65 -15.66
C VAL A 49 4.40 -12.07 -16.64
N GLN A 50 4.35 -10.74 -16.77
CA GLN A 50 3.36 -10.06 -17.61
C GLN A 50 3.88 -9.79 -19.03
N HIS A 51 5.19 -9.91 -19.28
CA HIS A 51 5.83 -9.56 -20.54
C HIS A 51 5.68 -8.07 -20.95
N TYR A 52 5.42 -7.19 -19.98
CA TYR A 52 5.31 -5.73 -20.17
C TYR A 52 6.25 -4.98 -19.22
N ALA A 53 6.39 -3.66 -19.42
CA ALA A 53 7.18 -2.84 -18.52
C ALA A 53 6.60 -2.82 -17.09
N ASP A 54 7.48 -2.87 -16.09
CA ASP A 54 7.17 -2.67 -14.65
C ASP A 54 7.03 -1.17 -14.33
N SER A 55 6.19 -0.50 -15.12
CA SER A 55 5.86 0.93 -15.04
C SER A 55 4.53 1.14 -15.74
N PHE A 56 3.45 1.23 -14.97
CA PHE A 56 2.08 1.24 -15.50
C PHE A 56 1.14 2.13 -14.70
N ASN A 57 -0.04 2.38 -15.25
CA ASN A 57 -1.16 3.05 -14.61
C ASN A 57 -2.17 2.03 -14.08
N VAL A 58 -2.89 2.42 -13.04
CA VAL A 58 -4.00 1.67 -12.46
C VAL A 58 -5.29 2.44 -12.69
N TYR A 59 -6.29 1.75 -13.21
CA TYR A 59 -7.63 2.27 -13.48
C TYR A 59 -8.66 1.53 -12.64
N VAL A 60 -9.70 2.26 -12.21
CA VAL A 60 -10.92 1.73 -11.61
C VAL A 60 -12.10 2.23 -12.44
N GLY A 61 -12.78 1.31 -13.11
CA GLY A 61 -13.68 1.62 -14.21
C GLY A 61 -12.94 2.37 -15.33
N ALA A 62 -13.49 3.49 -15.77
CA ALA A 62 -12.88 4.35 -16.79
C ALA A 62 -11.82 5.31 -16.24
N ASN A 63 -11.66 5.43 -14.92
CA ASN A 63 -10.86 6.49 -14.32
C ASN A 63 -9.47 5.99 -13.89
N LYS A 64 -8.42 6.73 -14.27
CA LYS A 64 -7.08 6.52 -13.73
C LYS A 64 -7.08 6.94 -12.25
N VAL A 65 -6.59 6.07 -11.36
CA VAL A 65 -6.59 6.36 -9.92
C VAL A 65 -5.22 6.77 -9.39
N ASN A 66 -4.12 6.25 -9.95
CA ASN A 66 -2.78 6.60 -9.50
C ASN A 66 -2.31 7.94 -10.09
N GLY A 67 -1.47 8.69 -9.36
CA GLY A 67 -0.80 9.87 -9.90
C GLY A 67 0.42 9.50 -10.75
N ALA A 68 1.54 9.25 -10.07
CA ALA A 68 2.77 8.74 -10.67
C ALA A 68 2.63 7.28 -11.14
N LEU A 69 3.47 6.87 -12.10
CA LEU A 69 3.49 5.49 -12.59
C LEU A 69 3.76 4.51 -11.44
N PHE A 70 3.01 3.42 -11.44
CA PHE A 70 3.18 2.32 -10.51
C PHE A 70 4.38 1.49 -10.94
N THR A 71 5.31 1.31 -10.00
CA THR A 71 6.50 0.45 -10.14
C THR A 71 6.60 -0.46 -8.93
N TYR A 72 7.45 -1.48 -8.97
CA TYR A 72 7.68 -2.33 -7.79
C TYR A 72 7.94 -1.53 -6.50
N ASN A 73 7.33 -1.99 -5.41
CA ASN A 73 7.37 -1.39 -4.08
C ASN A 73 6.57 -0.08 -3.93
N SER A 74 5.81 0.32 -4.94
CA SER A 74 4.85 1.42 -4.84
C SER A 74 3.52 0.99 -4.21
N SER A 75 2.80 1.97 -3.67
CA SER A 75 1.44 1.81 -3.15
C SER A 75 0.56 2.98 -3.55
N PHE A 76 -0.75 2.72 -3.67
CA PHE A 76 -1.76 3.73 -3.96
C PHE A 76 -2.93 3.61 -2.96
N PRO A 77 -3.41 4.71 -2.38
CA PRO A 77 -2.73 6.01 -2.30
C PRO A 77 -1.32 5.86 -1.72
N ALA A 78 -0.39 6.69 -2.20
CA ALA A 78 0.93 6.77 -1.59
C ALA A 78 0.72 7.32 -0.17
N ALA A 79 0.99 6.50 0.85
CA ALA A 79 0.84 6.91 2.23
C ALA A 79 1.84 8.04 2.53
N ALA A 80 1.35 9.26 2.71
CA ALA A 80 2.09 10.28 3.43
C ALA A 80 1.92 10.05 4.95
N ILE A 81 2.87 10.56 5.74
CA ILE A 81 2.85 10.40 7.21
C ILE A 81 1.49 10.90 7.73
N ASN A 82 0.71 10.02 8.38
CA ASN A 82 -0.63 10.28 8.94
C ASN A 82 -1.78 10.50 7.94
N VAL A 83 -1.66 10.05 6.69
CA VAL A 83 -2.71 10.25 5.67
C VAL A 83 -3.38 8.92 5.30
N ASN A 84 -4.67 9.01 5.00
CA ASN A 84 -5.56 7.90 4.65
C ASN A 84 -4.93 6.98 3.60
N THR A 85 -4.75 5.70 3.91
CA THR A 85 -4.07 4.74 3.01
C THR A 85 -5.00 4.08 2.00
N TYR A 86 -6.20 4.63 1.82
CA TYR A 86 -7.24 4.12 0.93
C TYR A 86 -7.87 5.26 0.14
N ALA A 87 -8.10 5.03 -1.15
CA ALA A 87 -8.86 5.93 -2.00
C ALA A 87 -10.33 5.50 -2.01
N ALA A 88 -11.25 6.46 -1.96
CA ALA A 88 -12.65 6.18 -2.26
C ALA A 88 -12.80 5.86 -3.75
N VAL A 89 -13.49 4.77 -4.06
CA VAL A 89 -13.83 4.33 -5.41
C VAL A 89 -15.32 3.95 -5.46
N PRO A 90 -15.98 4.00 -6.62
CA PRO A 90 -17.37 3.59 -6.72
C PRO A 90 -17.57 2.15 -6.26
N ALA A 91 -18.62 1.89 -5.47
CA ALA A 91 -19.02 0.54 -5.11
C ALA A 91 -19.65 -0.20 -6.31
N GLY A 92 -19.93 -1.49 -6.15
CA GLY A 92 -20.49 -2.37 -7.18
C GLY A 92 -19.44 -3.14 -7.97
N SER A 93 -19.83 -3.67 -9.13
CA SER A 93 -18.91 -4.38 -10.03
C SER A 93 -17.95 -3.40 -10.67
N GLN A 94 -16.68 -3.46 -10.27
CA GLN A 94 -15.63 -2.58 -10.79
C GLN A 94 -14.65 -3.35 -11.66
N GLN A 95 -14.27 -2.72 -12.77
CA GLN A 95 -13.16 -3.16 -13.60
C GLN A 95 -11.87 -2.52 -13.08
N ILE A 96 -10.87 -3.33 -12.77
CA ILE A 96 -9.54 -2.89 -12.33
C ILE A 96 -8.57 -3.19 -13.46
N ARG A 97 -8.05 -2.14 -14.09
CA ARG A 97 -7.26 -2.26 -15.32
C ARG A 97 -5.84 -1.75 -15.08
N LEU A 98 -4.85 -2.57 -15.44
CA LEU A 98 -3.44 -2.18 -15.48
C LEU A 98 -3.11 -1.81 -16.92
N SER A 99 -2.52 -0.64 -17.15
CA SER A 99 -2.26 -0.15 -18.50
C SER A 99 -0.91 0.54 -18.62
N LEU A 100 -0.21 0.30 -19.72
CA LEU A 100 1.00 1.05 -20.03
C LEU A 100 0.68 2.53 -20.29
N PRO A 101 1.58 3.45 -19.90
CA PRO A 101 1.37 4.87 -20.15
C PRO A 101 1.44 5.17 -21.65
N GLY A 102 0.46 5.96 -22.10
CA GLY A 102 0.49 6.69 -23.36
C GLY A 102 1.85 7.26 -23.75
N LYS A 103 2.33 7.02 -24.98
CA LYS A 103 3.42 7.84 -25.55
C LYS A 103 2.89 9.14 -26.18
N SER A 104 1.68 9.08 -26.77
CA SER A 104 1.06 10.21 -27.50
C SER A 104 -0.46 10.38 -27.29
N LEU A 105 -1.15 9.39 -26.74
CA LEU A 105 -2.57 9.41 -26.33
C LEU A 105 -2.65 9.03 -24.85
N VAL A 106 -3.73 9.39 -24.14
CA VAL A 106 -3.79 9.25 -22.67
C VAL A 106 -3.78 7.79 -22.17
N ASP A 107 -3.86 6.77 -23.04
CA ASP A 107 -3.72 5.35 -22.71
C ASP A 107 -3.06 4.57 -23.87
N SER A 108 -1.99 3.79 -23.64
CA SER A 108 -1.29 3.12 -24.76
C SER A 108 -1.50 1.61 -24.89
N PHE A 109 -1.78 0.86 -23.83
CA PHE A 109 -2.01 -0.59 -23.97
C PHE A 109 -2.55 -1.19 -22.67
N THR A 110 -3.58 -2.04 -22.72
CA THR A 110 -4.07 -2.74 -21.53
C THR A 110 -3.19 -3.96 -21.27
N ILE A 111 -2.49 -3.99 -20.13
CA ILE A 111 -1.71 -5.15 -19.68
C ILE A 111 -2.68 -6.25 -19.25
N MET A 112 -3.61 -5.89 -18.38
CA MET A 112 -4.63 -6.80 -17.91
C MET A 112 -5.85 -6.07 -17.35
N THR A 113 -6.93 -6.83 -17.26
CA THR A 113 -8.20 -6.39 -16.72
C THR A 113 -8.69 -7.43 -15.73
N LEU A 114 -9.06 -6.98 -14.53
CA LEU A 114 -9.66 -7.78 -13.47
C LEU A 114 -11.05 -7.22 -13.17
N THR A 115 -11.96 -8.08 -12.74
CA THR A 115 -13.28 -7.66 -12.26
C THR A 115 -13.42 -8.00 -10.79
N LYS A 116 -13.88 -7.04 -9.98
CA LYS A 116 -14.14 -7.24 -8.56
C LYS A 116 -15.41 -6.48 -8.17
N THR A 117 -16.33 -7.17 -7.50
CA THR A 117 -17.43 -6.51 -6.81
C THR A 117 -16.90 -5.92 -5.51
N LEU A 118 -16.97 -4.60 -5.38
CA LEU A 118 -16.60 -3.85 -4.18
C LEU A 118 -17.87 -3.43 -3.45
N GLU A 119 -18.03 -3.88 -2.22
CA GLU A 119 -19.19 -3.50 -1.40
C GLU A 119 -19.01 -2.10 -0.82
N GLY A 120 -20.09 -1.32 -0.79
CA GLY A 120 -20.10 0.02 -0.20
C GLY A 120 -19.69 0.00 1.27
N GLY A 121 -18.88 0.97 1.69
CA GLY A 121 -18.36 1.09 3.05
C GLY A 121 -17.28 0.07 3.44
N LYS A 122 -16.91 -0.86 2.55
CA LYS A 122 -15.84 -1.84 2.81
C LYS A 122 -14.49 -1.34 2.31
N TYR A 123 -13.44 -1.85 2.95
CA TYR A 123 -12.05 -1.52 2.64
C TYR A 123 -11.38 -2.73 1.99
N TYR A 124 -10.58 -2.48 0.97
CA TYR A 124 -9.91 -3.53 0.21
C TYR A 124 -8.46 -3.18 -0.04
N THR A 125 -7.58 -4.18 0.08
CA THR A 125 -6.22 -4.12 -0.43
C THR A 125 -6.07 -5.06 -1.63
N PHE A 126 -5.60 -4.51 -2.75
CA PHE A 126 -5.23 -5.25 -3.95
C PHE A 126 -3.70 -5.38 -4.04
N PHE A 127 -3.21 -6.61 -3.91
CA PHE A 127 -1.80 -6.94 -4.09
C PHE A 127 -1.50 -7.35 -5.52
N ILE A 128 -0.62 -6.61 -6.19
CA ILE A 128 -0.03 -7.00 -7.48
C ILE A 128 1.17 -7.90 -7.17
N THR A 129 1.03 -9.21 -7.37
CA THR A 129 2.03 -10.24 -7.08
C THR A 129 2.58 -10.88 -8.36
N ASP A 130 3.67 -11.66 -8.24
CA ASP A 130 4.23 -12.43 -9.37
C ASP A 130 3.29 -13.52 -9.89
N SER A 131 2.18 -13.80 -9.22
CA SER A 131 1.19 -14.74 -9.73
C SER A 131 -0.01 -14.04 -10.35
N LEU A 132 -0.07 -12.70 -10.32
CA LEU A 132 -1.20 -11.96 -10.86
C LEU A 132 -1.52 -12.42 -12.29
N SER A 133 -2.70 -13.00 -12.49
CA SER A 133 -3.18 -13.36 -13.82
C SER A 133 -4.70 -13.23 -13.87
N ALA A 134 -5.25 -13.01 -15.06
CA ALA A 134 -6.68 -12.87 -15.25
C ALA A 134 -7.45 -14.17 -14.96
N GLN A 135 -6.75 -15.31 -15.03
CA GLN A 135 -7.29 -16.67 -14.83
C GLN A 135 -7.08 -17.21 -13.42
N GLN A 136 -6.30 -16.51 -12.58
CA GLN A 136 -6.07 -16.93 -11.20
C GLN A 136 -7.23 -16.55 -10.29
N ASP A 137 -7.37 -17.33 -9.22
CA ASP A 137 -8.30 -17.06 -8.13
C ASP A 137 -8.05 -15.65 -7.56
N PRO A 138 -8.97 -14.69 -7.80
CA PRO A 138 -8.78 -13.31 -7.37
C PRO A 138 -8.77 -13.19 -5.83
N THR A 139 -9.25 -14.19 -5.08
CA THR A 139 -9.29 -14.12 -3.61
C THR A 139 -7.89 -14.01 -2.96
N LYS A 140 -6.81 -14.42 -3.65
CA LYS A 140 -5.44 -14.39 -3.09
C LYS A 140 -4.74 -13.05 -3.23
N ILE A 141 -5.23 -12.19 -4.12
CA ILE A 141 -4.69 -10.86 -4.41
C ILE A 141 -5.59 -9.76 -3.83
N TRP A 142 -6.84 -10.09 -3.49
CA TRP A 142 -7.82 -9.19 -2.89
C TRP A 142 -8.02 -9.52 -1.42
N VAL A 143 -7.77 -8.55 -0.54
CA VAL A 143 -8.07 -8.67 0.89
C VAL A 143 -9.17 -7.70 1.25
N ASN A 144 -10.20 -8.19 1.96
CA ASN A 144 -11.15 -7.32 2.64
C ASN A 144 -10.53 -6.90 3.98
N ASP A 145 -10.25 -5.62 4.13
CA ASP A 145 -9.63 -5.06 5.32
C ASP A 145 -10.71 -4.79 6.37
N ALA A 146 -11.31 -5.86 6.88
CA ALA A 146 -12.26 -5.77 7.98
C ALA A 146 -11.53 -5.43 9.29
N ASN A 147 -12.19 -4.69 10.17
CA ASN A 147 -11.75 -4.44 11.54
C ASN A 147 -10.32 -3.88 11.67
N PHE A 148 -9.82 -3.14 10.69
CA PHE A 148 -8.52 -2.49 10.81
C PHE A 148 -8.60 -1.17 11.58
N LEU A 149 -9.76 -0.54 11.74
CA LEU A 149 -9.90 0.67 12.55
C LEU A 149 -9.95 0.28 14.03
N SER A 150 -8.98 0.75 14.81
CA SER A 150 -8.97 0.62 16.28
C SER A 150 -9.42 1.93 16.92
N ASP A 151 -10.37 1.82 17.83
CA ASP A 151 -10.82 2.81 18.82
C ASP A 151 -10.03 2.70 20.13
N ASP A 152 -9.53 1.50 20.47
CA ASP A 152 -8.64 1.28 21.60
C ASP A 152 -7.31 2.01 21.41
N THR A 153 -7.01 2.92 22.35
CA THR A 153 -5.80 3.75 22.37
C THR A 153 -4.65 3.14 23.18
N THR A 154 -4.82 1.94 23.74
CA THR A 154 -3.80 1.21 24.51
C THR A 154 -3.15 0.07 23.70
N GLN A 155 -3.84 -0.39 22.66
CA GLN A 155 -3.40 -1.49 21.81
C GLN A 155 -3.04 -1.01 20.41
N TYR A 156 -2.35 -1.87 19.66
CA TYR A 156 -2.22 -1.76 18.21
C TYR A 156 -2.79 -3.01 17.58
N ARG A 157 -3.23 -2.90 16.32
CA ARG A 157 -3.63 -4.07 15.54
C ARG A 157 -2.52 -4.44 14.56
N ILE A 158 -2.33 -5.72 14.34
CA ILE A 158 -1.36 -6.21 13.38
C ILE A 158 -1.91 -7.41 12.63
N ARG A 159 -1.54 -7.53 11.36
CA ARG A 159 -1.77 -8.70 10.54
C ARG A 159 -0.53 -9.02 9.73
N PHE A 160 -0.52 -10.20 9.12
CA PHE A 160 0.55 -10.62 8.23
C PHE A 160 0.02 -10.97 6.84
N ALA A 161 0.75 -10.60 5.80
CA ALA A 161 0.47 -10.94 4.41
C ALA A 161 1.68 -11.63 3.77
N HIS A 162 1.50 -12.88 3.34
CA HIS A 162 2.52 -13.65 2.63
C HIS A 162 2.32 -13.54 1.12
N THR A 163 2.97 -12.59 0.44
CA THR A 163 2.71 -12.33 -0.98
C THR A 163 3.66 -13.05 -1.95
N ILE A 164 4.64 -13.80 -1.45
CA ILE A 164 5.52 -14.66 -2.26
C ILE A 164 4.82 -15.99 -2.59
N LEU A 165 4.10 -16.05 -3.71
CA LEU A 165 3.28 -17.19 -4.10
C LEU A 165 4.08 -18.35 -4.73
N ASN A 166 5.28 -18.07 -5.22
CA ASN A 166 6.20 -19.02 -5.84
C ASN A 166 7.25 -19.59 -4.88
N ASP A 167 7.05 -19.48 -3.55
CA ASP A 167 7.96 -20.12 -2.59
C ASP A 167 7.89 -21.66 -2.69
N THR A 168 8.97 -22.27 -3.18
CA THR A 168 9.07 -23.72 -3.46
C THR A 168 9.63 -24.53 -2.30
N ALA A 169 10.39 -23.92 -1.39
CA ALA A 169 11.06 -24.59 -0.29
C ALA A 169 10.36 -24.28 1.04
N GLY A 170 9.36 -25.06 1.46
CA GLY A 170 8.58 -24.79 2.67
C GLY A 170 7.52 -23.71 2.41
N LYS A 171 6.25 -24.11 2.33
CA LYS A 171 5.15 -23.25 1.88
C LYS A 171 4.66 -22.25 2.93
N ASN A 172 5.03 -22.48 4.18
CA ASN A 172 4.53 -21.73 5.33
C ASN A 172 5.66 -20.98 6.02
N VAL A 173 5.31 -19.93 6.74
CA VAL A 173 6.24 -19.08 7.49
C VAL A 173 5.70 -18.72 8.87
N ASP A 174 6.61 -18.47 9.79
CA ASP A 174 6.34 -17.87 11.09
C ASP A 174 6.77 -16.40 11.10
N VAL A 175 6.08 -15.59 11.88
CA VAL A 175 6.40 -14.18 12.15
C VAL A 175 6.86 -14.08 13.59
N TYR A 176 8.16 -13.94 13.82
CA TYR A 176 8.76 -13.85 15.14
C TYR A 176 9.05 -12.40 15.54
N SER A 177 8.68 -12.04 16.77
CA SER A 177 9.07 -10.80 17.42
C SER A 177 10.19 -11.07 18.41
N TYR A 178 11.32 -10.38 18.24
CA TYR A 178 12.42 -10.45 19.18
C TYR A 178 12.06 -9.82 20.52
N ARG A 179 11.27 -8.74 20.53
CA ARG A 179 10.82 -8.10 21.77
C ARG A 179 9.92 -9.03 22.59
N LYS A 180 9.01 -9.78 21.95
CA LYS A 180 8.14 -10.74 22.62
C LYS A 180 8.83 -12.08 22.90
N ALA A 181 10.03 -12.29 22.37
CA ALA A 181 10.72 -13.57 22.34
C ALA A 181 9.82 -14.73 21.83
N GLY A 182 8.96 -14.46 20.84
CA GLY A 182 7.96 -15.43 20.39
C GLY A 182 7.30 -15.10 19.06
N ASN A 183 6.57 -16.08 18.52
CA ASN A 183 5.79 -15.91 17.30
C ASN A 183 4.57 -15.00 17.56
N ILE A 184 4.40 -14.00 16.69
CA ILE A 184 3.15 -13.25 16.55
C ILE A 184 2.14 -14.07 15.73
N PHE A 185 2.61 -14.65 14.63
CA PHE A 185 1.84 -15.52 13.75
C PHE A 185 2.67 -16.76 13.45
N SER A 186 2.00 -17.91 13.31
CA SER A 186 2.67 -19.19 13.07
C SER A 186 2.02 -19.90 11.90
N ASN A 187 2.83 -20.64 11.15
CA ASN A 187 2.40 -21.56 10.10
C ASN A 187 1.55 -20.92 9.00
N ILE A 188 1.87 -19.69 8.60
CA ILE A 188 1.09 -18.94 7.60
C ILE A 188 1.46 -19.39 6.20
N ALA A 189 0.48 -19.90 5.46
CA ALA A 189 0.67 -20.37 4.10
C ALA A 189 0.93 -19.25 3.09
N ARG A 190 1.62 -19.57 2.00
CA ARG A 190 1.80 -18.67 0.86
C ARG A 190 0.46 -18.15 0.33
N GLY A 191 0.39 -16.86 0.07
CA GLY A 191 -0.82 -16.18 -0.41
C GLY A 191 -1.86 -15.90 0.66
N ALA A 192 -1.67 -16.41 1.88
CA ALA A 192 -2.57 -16.10 2.98
C ALA A 192 -2.30 -14.69 3.51
N VAL A 193 -3.39 -14.03 3.88
CA VAL A 193 -3.38 -12.81 4.67
C VAL A 193 -4.20 -13.09 5.92
N THR A 194 -3.61 -12.86 7.08
CA THR A 194 -4.27 -13.11 8.35
C THR A 194 -5.28 -12.02 8.66
N ASP A 195 -6.23 -12.33 9.54
CA ASP A 195 -7.01 -11.30 10.21
C ASP A 195 -6.11 -10.41 11.09
N PHE A 196 -6.63 -9.24 11.43
CA PHE A 196 -6.01 -8.37 12.42
C PHE A 196 -6.18 -8.95 13.81
N ILE A 197 -5.07 -9.08 14.54
CA ILE A 197 -5.07 -9.34 15.98
C ILE A 197 -4.68 -8.07 16.72
N SER A 198 -5.23 -7.89 17.93
CA SER A 198 -4.83 -6.79 18.80
C SER A 198 -3.73 -7.23 19.76
N LEU A 199 -2.74 -6.37 19.97
CA LEU A 199 -1.63 -6.59 20.90
C LEU A 199 -1.38 -5.31 21.73
N PRO A 200 -0.89 -5.44 22.97
CA PRO A 200 -0.49 -4.29 23.77
C PRO A 200 0.61 -3.48 23.08
N ALA A 201 0.42 -2.16 22.96
CA ALA A 201 1.39 -1.28 22.31
C ALA A 201 2.75 -1.34 23.04
N PRO A 202 3.86 -1.57 22.31
CA PRO A 202 5.18 -1.57 22.93
C PRO A 202 5.63 -0.17 23.32
N THR A 203 6.51 -0.10 24.32
CA THR A 203 7.23 1.13 24.69
C THR A 203 8.58 1.26 24.00
N THR A 204 9.05 0.20 23.34
CA THR A 204 10.34 0.11 22.67
C THR A 204 10.20 -0.39 21.23
N LEU A 205 11.22 -0.15 20.41
CA LEU A 205 11.28 -0.68 19.04
C LEU A 205 11.33 -2.21 19.04
N ASP A 206 10.77 -2.83 18.02
CA ASP A 206 10.83 -4.28 17.80
C ASP A 206 11.73 -4.64 16.61
N THR A 207 12.22 -5.87 16.63
CA THR A 207 12.79 -6.54 15.45
C THR A 207 11.85 -7.67 15.07
N ILE A 208 11.40 -7.68 13.82
CA ILE A 208 10.49 -8.71 13.29
C ILE A 208 11.25 -9.56 12.28
N SER A 209 11.13 -10.87 12.41
CA SER A 209 11.79 -11.86 11.56
C SER A 209 10.76 -12.83 10.99
N ILE A 210 10.88 -13.11 9.69
CA ILE A 210 10.11 -14.13 9.00
C ILE A 210 10.95 -15.39 8.95
N ARG A 211 10.42 -16.51 9.44
CA ARG A 211 11.19 -17.76 9.63
C ARG A 211 10.48 -18.96 9.04
N ARG A 212 11.22 -20.05 8.82
CA ARG A 212 10.60 -21.35 8.52
C ARG A 212 9.99 -21.94 9.80
N PRO A 213 8.74 -22.43 9.76
CA PRO A 213 8.05 -22.89 10.95
C PRO A 213 8.81 -23.98 11.69
N GLY A 214 8.85 -23.88 13.02
CA GLY A 214 9.57 -24.85 13.86
C GLY A 214 11.09 -24.84 13.70
N THR A 215 11.64 -23.90 12.92
CA THR A 215 13.10 -23.76 12.73
C THR A 215 13.52 -22.34 13.08
N GLY A 216 14.76 -22.17 13.52
CA GLY A 216 15.38 -20.84 13.66
C GLY A 216 15.78 -20.21 12.31
N PHE A 217 15.49 -20.85 11.18
CA PHE A 217 15.96 -20.41 9.87
C PHE A 217 15.23 -19.16 9.42
N GLU A 218 15.95 -18.04 9.41
CA GLU A 218 15.44 -16.72 9.03
C GLU A 218 15.44 -16.54 7.51
N LEU A 219 14.34 -16.00 6.99
CA LEU A 219 14.09 -15.72 5.59
C LEU A 219 14.18 -14.23 5.27
N ALA A 220 13.77 -13.39 6.22
CA ALA A 220 13.81 -11.94 6.13
C ALA A 220 13.71 -11.32 7.53
N ARG A 221 14.27 -10.12 7.71
CA ARG A 221 14.20 -9.35 8.95
C ARG A 221 13.97 -7.88 8.68
N ILE A 222 13.27 -7.22 9.60
CA ILE A 222 13.23 -5.77 9.74
C ILE A 222 13.52 -5.39 11.19
N SER A 223 14.47 -4.48 11.37
CA SER A 223 14.85 -3.96 12.69
C SER A 223 14.29 -2.56 12.89
N GLY A 224 14.12 -2.14 14.14
CA GLY A 224 13.71 -0.78 14.47
C GLY A 224 12.25 -0.48 14.14
N VAL A 225 11.37 -1.49 14.17
CA VAL A 225 9.95 -1.30 13.92
C VAL A 225 9.34 -0.50 15.07
N SER A 226 8.89 0.72 14.75
CA SER A 226 8.14 1.57 15.68
C SER A 226 6.65 1.34 15.52
N ILE A 227 5.99 0.98 16.61
CA ILE A 227 4.56 0.70 16.67
C ILE A 227 3.89 1.73 17.57
N VAL A 228 2.86 2.38 17.04
CA VAL A 228 2.10 3.42 17.73
C VAL A 228 0.75 2.85 18.14
N LYS A 229 0.35 3.16 19.37
CA LYS A 229 -0.97 2.80 19.91
C LYS A 229 -2.12 3.39 19.08
N GLY A 230 -3.23 2.68 18.98
CA GLY A 230 -4.40 3.05 18.18
C GLY A 230 -4.19 2.97 16.66
N ARG A 231 -3.08 2.42 16.19
CA ARG A 231 -2.77 2.19 14.77
C ARG A 231 -2.85 0.70 14.42
N SER A 232 -2.94 0.45 13.12
CA SER A 232 -3.09 -0.89 12.58
C SER A 232 -2.06 -1.13 11.50
N TYR A 233 -1.35 -2.25 11.58
CA TYR A 233 -0.18 -2.52 10.77
C TYR A 233 -0.33 -3.80 9.95
N THR A 234 0.15 -3.78 8.71
CA THR A 234 0.34 -5.00 7.92
C THR A 234 1.83 -5.30 7.84
N ILE A 235 2.25 -6.44 8.38
CA ILE A 235 3.56 -7.02 8.09
C ILE A 235 3.45 -7.70 6.73
N LEU A 236 4.17 -7.19 5.75
CA LEU A 236 4.12 -7.65 4.37
C LEU A 236 5.43 -8.36 4.01
N TYR A 237 5.33 -9.65 3.70
CA TYR A 237 6.45 -10.48 3.24
C TYR A 237 6.40 -10.65 1.72
N LYS A 238 7.39 -10.08 1.03
CA LYS A 238 7.45 -9.92 -0.44
C LYS A 238 8.86 -10.16 -1.00
N GLY A 239 8.97 -10.27 -2.31
CA GLY A 239 10.25 -10.50 -3.01
C GLY A 239 10.29 -11.86 -3.70
N SER A 240 11.47 -12.23 -4.23
CA SER A 240 11.65 -13.45 -5.04
C SER A 240 12.09 -14.65 -4.20
N PRO A 241 11.60 -15.87 -4.46
CA PRO A 241 12.10 -17.08 -3.81
C PRO A 241 13.54 -17.37 -4.27
N GLY A 242 14.43 -17.73 -3.35
CA GLY A 242 15.82 -18.08 -3.68
C GLY A 242 16.88 -17.01 -3.40
N THR A 243 16.50 -15.80 -2.96
CA THR A 243 17.46 -14.79 -2.52
C THR A 243 17.03 -14.22 -1.18
N VAL A 244 17.83 -14.45 -0.14
CA VAL A 244 17.65 -13.81 1.17
C VAL A 244 18.07 -12.35 1.02
N GLY A 245 17.23 -11.42 1.48
CA GLY A 245 17.62 -10.02 1.54
C GLY A 245 18.80 -9.87 2.49
N ALA A 246 19.90 -9.30 2.02
CA ALA A 246 21.00 -8.91 2.89
C ALA A 246 20.46 -7.96 3.99
N LEU A 247 21.11 -7.99 5.15
CA LEU A 247 20.95 -7.00 6.20
C LEU A 247 20.86 -5.62 5.54
N THR A 248 19.80 -4.85 5.76
CA THR A 248 19.75 -3.46 5.29
C THR A 248 20.78 -2.65 6.05
N GLY A 249 22.01 -2.73 5.56
CA GLY A 249 23.18 -1.92 5.85
C GLY A 249 23.90 -1.74 4.52
N THR A 250 23.78 -0.54 3.97
CA THR A 250 24.67 0.11 3.00
C THR A 250 25.29 -0.77 1.88
N GLY A 251 24.75 -0.64 0.67
CA GLY A 251 25.48 -0.82 -0.60
C GLY A 251 25.83 -2.25 -1.04
N VAL A 252 25.02 -2.81 -1.95
CA VAL A 252 25.54 -3.72 -2.99
C VAL A 252 25.11 -3.19 -4.34
N THR A 253 26.07 -2.59 -5.03
CA THR A 253 26.01 -2.20 -6.43
C THR A 253 26.08 -3.48 -7.27
N GLY A 254 25.08 -3.70 -8.14
CA GLY A 254 25.18 -4.68 -9.24
C GLY A 254 24.58 -6.07 -8.98
N SER A 255 23.27 -6.17 -8.83
CA SER A 255 22.46 -7.28 -9.41
C SER A 255 20.98 -6.92 -9.29
N ASN A 256 20.18 -7.12 -10.35
CA ASN A 256 18.74 -6.86 -10.42
C ASN A 256 17.88 -7.77 -9.50
N VAL A 257 18.41 -8.22 -8.36
CA VAL A 257 17.78 -9.24 -7.52
C VAL A 257 16.96 -8.58 -6.41
N ARG A 258 15.65 -8.55 -6.63
CA ARG A 258 14.64 -8.07 -5.67
C ARG A 258 14.38 -9.15 -4.61
N ALA A 259 15.35 -9.29 -3.71
CA ALA A 259 15.40 -10.32 -2.67
C ALA A 259 14.19 -10.30 -1.72
N ARG A 260 14.02 -11.41 -0.98
CA ARG A 260 13.02 -11.53 0.10
C ARG A 260 13.18 -10.40 1.10
N SER A 261 12.07 -9.72 1.40
CA SER A 261 12.04 -8.59 2.31
C SER A 261 10.75 -8.60 3.12
N VAL A 262 10.81 -8.00 4.30
CA VAL A 262 9.65 -7.75 5.15
C VAL A 262 9.52 -6.25 5.37
N VAL A 263 8.31 -5.73 5.23
CA VAL A 263 8.00 -4.32 5.51
C VAL A 263 6.80 -4.23 6.43
N VAL A 264 6.71 -3.14 7.19
CA VAL A 264 5.56 -2.87 8.07
C VAL A 264 4.88 -1.61 7.56
N THR A 265 3.63 -1.73 7.12
CA THR A 265 2.84 -0.59 6.63
C THR A 265 1.77 -0.22 7.63
N ASN A 266 1.67 1.07 7.94
CA ASN A 266 0.52 1.60 8.67
C ASN A 266 -0.70 1.65 7.75
N ASN A 267 -1.86 1.20 8.22
CA ASN A 267 -3.11 1.20 7.49
C ASN A 267 -4.04 2.38 7.91
N LYS A 268 -3.61 3.24 8.85
CA LYS A 268 -4.41 4.33 9.45
C LYS A 268 -3.68 5.66 9.45
#